data_AF-A0A6P0I4G9-F1
#
_entry.id   AF-A0A6P0I4G9-F1
#
_cell.length_a   1.000
_cell.length_b   1.000
_cell.length_c   1.000
_cell.angle_alpha   90.00
_cell.angle_beta   90.00
_cell.angle_gamma   90.00
#
_symmetry.space_group_name_H-M   'P 1'
#
loop_
_entity.id
_entity.type
_entity.pdbx_description
1 polymer ?
#
loop_
_entity_poly.entity_id
_entity_poly.type
_entity_poly.pdbx_seq_one_letter_code
_entity_poly.pdbx_strand_id
1 'polypeptide(L)'
;IPIEKWNNLTPEQREKLLPFCPDFLVELMSPDDSLSDTRDKMKEYLENGMRLGWLINRKSRQVEIYRADKEVEILDSPQTLSGEDVLPEFILDMTRIW
;
A
#
# COMPACT_ATOMS: atom_id res chain seq x y z
N ILE A 1 7.02 4.32 8.16
CA ILE A 1 8.48 4.11 8.02
C ILE A 1 9.02 3.71 9.38
N PRO A 2 9.64 2.52 9.53
CA PRO A 2 10.28 2.11 10.77
C PRO A 2 11.28 3.16 11.26
N ILE A 3 11.29 3.45 12.57
CA ILE A 3 12.14 4.50 13.15
C ILE A 3 13.63 4.23 12.90
N GLU A 4 14.02 2.95 12.81
CA GLU A 4 15.38 2.52 12.49
C GLU A 4 15.81 2.95 11.08
N LYS A 5 14.95 2.74 10.07
CA LYS A 5 15.21 3.19 8.69
C LYS A 5 15.35 4.72 8.63
N TRP A 6 14.50 5.44 9.35
CA TRP A 6 14.55 6.90 9.43
C TRP A 6 15.85 7.41 10.09
N ASN A 7 16.24 6.80 11.21
CA ASN A 7 17.43 7.21 11.96
C ASN A 7 18.73 6.98 11.19
N ASN A 8 18.76 6.02 10.26
CA ASN A 8 19.90 5.76 9.38
C ASN A 8 20.06 6.78 8.23
N LEU A 9 19.11 7.68 8.02
CA LEU A 9 19.22 8.72 6.99
C LEU A 9 20.08 9.89 7.44
N THR A 10 20.88 10.43 6.53
CA THR A 10 21.55 11.72 6.71
C THR A 10 20.52 12.87 6.73
N PRO A 11 20.85 14.04 7.31
CA PRO A 11 19.96 15.21 7.26
C PRO A 11 19.55 15.58 5.82
N GLU A 12 20.47 15.54 4.87
CA GLU A 12 20.20 15.86 3.45
C GLU A 12 19.25 14.86 2.78
N GLN A 13 19.32 13.59 3.16
CA GLN A 13 18.39 12.56 2.66
C GLN A 13 16.97 12.75 3.21
N ARG A 14 16.83 13.30 4.43
CA ARG A 14 15.53 13.57 5.06
C ARG A 14 14.78 14.75 4.43
N GLU A 15 15.49 15.62 3.71
CA GLU A 15 14.93 16.79 3.04
C GLU A 15 14.57 16.54 1.56
N LYS A 16 14.82 15.33 1.06
CA LYS A 16 14.57 14.93 -0.34
C LYS A 16 13.63 13.73 -0.41
N LEU A 17 13.37 13.25 -1.64
CA LEU A 17 12.71 11.97 -1.85
C LEU A 17 13.50 10.87 -1.14
N LEU A 18 12.79 10.13 -0.28
CA LEU A 18 13.38 9.12 0.56
C LEU A 18 13.88 7.95 -0.30
N PRO A 19 15.14 7.52 -0.17
CA PRO A 19 15.75 6.52 -1.05
C PRO A 19 15.39 5.09 -0.63
N PHE A 20 14.12 4.81 -0.32
CA PHE A 20 13.67 3.47 0.03
C PHE A 20 12.18 3.24 -0.29
N CYS A 21 11.86 1.97 -0.52
CA CYS A 21 10.49 1.50 -0.66
C CYS A 21 9.79 1.45 0.71
N PRO A 22 8.53 1.91 0.83
CA PRO A 22 7.77 1.80 2.06
C PRO A 22 7.41 0.34 2.37
N ASP A 23 7.37 -0.02 3.66
CA ASP A 23 6.92 -1.36 4.08
C ASP A 23 5.40 -1.55 3.85
N PHE A 24 4.63 -0.47 3.93
CA PHE A 24 3.19 -0.44 3.71
C PHE A 24 2.80 0.71 2.77
N LEU A 25 1.96 0.42 1.77
CA LEU A 25 1.44 1.40 0.81
C LEU A 25 -0.07 1.25 0.63
N VAL A 26 -0.75 2.39 0.45
CA VAL A 26 -2.16 2.43 0.06
C VAL A 26 -2.26 3.28 -1.20
N GLU A 27 -2.77 2.69 -2.26
CA GLU A 27 -3.09 3.36 -3.51
C GLU A 27 -4.61 3.44 -3.65
N LEU A 28 -5.13 4.67 -3.67
CA LEU A 28 -6.55 4.92 -3.87
C LEU A 28 -6.78 5.39 -5.30
N MET A 29 -7.48 4.58 -6.11
CA MET A 29 -7.69 4.90 -7.51
C MET A 29 -8.47 6.21 -7.68
N SER A 30 -7.90 7.12 -8.46
CA SER A 30 -8.55 8.32 -8.95
C SER A 30 -9.60 7.98 -10.02
N PRO A 31 -10.57 8.87 -10.30
CA PRO A 31 -11.54 8.65 -11.36
C PRO A 31 -10.93 8.47 -12.76
N ASP A 32 -9.76 9.05 -13.01
CA ASP A 32 -9.09 9.07 -14.31
C ASP A 32 -7.93 8.05 -14.40
N ASP A 33 -7.66 7.30 -13.32
CA ASP A 33 -6.63 6.28 -13.30
C ASP A 33 -7.01 5.08 -14.16
N SER A 34 -6.02 4.54 -14.87
CA SER A 34 -6.11 3.23 -15.50
C SER A 34 -5.80 2.12 -14.48
N LEU A 35 -6.65 1.10 -14.41
CA LEU A 35 -6.42 -0.05 -13.54
C LEU A 35 -5.11 -0.78 -13.88
N SER A 36 -4.75 -0.88 -15.15
CA SER A 36 -3.47 -1.52 -15.55
C SER A 36 -2.29 -0.76 -14.98
N ASP A 37 -2.29 0.56 -15.16
CA ASP A 37 -1.16 1.42 -14.82
C ASP A 37 -0.99 1.46 -13.30
N THR A 38 -2.09 1.50 -12.56
CA THR A 38 -2.06 1.44 -11.09
C THR A 38 -1.58 0.07 -10.60
N ARG A 39 -2.01 -1.04 -11.21
CA ARG A 39 -1.48 -2.37 -10.88
C ARG A 39 0.00 -2.50 -11.18
N ASP A 40 0.50 -1.90 -12.25
CA ASP A 40 1.92 -1.91 -12.59
C ASP A 40 2.75 -1.13 -11.56
N LYS A 41 2.25 0.01 -11.07
CA LYS A 41 2.86 0.70 -9.91
C LYS A 41 2.89 -0.18 -8.66
N MET A 42 1.80 -0.89 -8.35
CA MET A 42 1.76 -1.79 -7.18
C MET A 42 2.80 -2.92 -7.30
N LYS A 43 3.00 -3.47 -8.50
CA LYS A 43 4.05 -4.45 -8.77
C LYS A 43 5.44 -3.85 -8.59
N GLU A 44 5.69 -2.64 -9.10
CA GLU A 44 6.96 -1.95 -8.92
C GLU A 44 7.30 -1.79 -7.43
N TYR A 45 6.35 -1.38 -6.60
CA TYR A 45 6.55 -1.30 -5.15
C TYR A 45 6.85 -2.68 -4.53
N LEU A 46 6.12 -3.71 -4.95
CA LEU A 46 6.33 -5.08 -4.46
C LEU A 46 7.74 -5.59 -4.81
N GLU A 47 8.20 -5.38 -6.05
CA GLU A 47 9.54 -5.72 -6.52
C GLU A 47 10.64 -4.94 -5.79
N ASN A 48 10.34 -3.71 -5.34
CA ASN A 48 11.26 -2.89 -4.56
C ASN A 48 11.20 -3.15 -3.03
N GLY A 49 10.47 -4.17 -2.58
CA GLY A 49 10.49 -4.65 -1.19
C GLY A 49 9.35 -4.15 -0.31
N MET A 50 8.25 -3.64 -0.88
CA MET A 50 7.01 -3.42 -0.14
C MET A 50 6.52 -4.73 0.47
N ARG A 51 6.09 -4.70 1.74
CA ARG A 51 5.62 -5.90 2.46
C ARG A 51 4.10 -6.07 2.37
N LEU A 52 3.36 -4.97 2.42
CA LEU A 52 1.89 -4.95 2.31
C LEU A 52 1.45 -3.75 1.45
N GLY A 53 0.57 -3.99 0.48
CA GLY A 53 0.00 -2.94 -0.36
C GLY A 53 -1.50 -3.10 -0.52
N TRP A 54 -2.26 -2.01 -0.43
CA TRP A 54 -3.69 -1.99 -0.77
C TRP A 54 -3.93 -1.14 -2.01
N LEU A 55 -4.56 -1.72 -3.03
CA LEU A 55 -5.13 -0.97 -4.14
C LEU A 55 -6.64 -0.91 -3.98
N ILE A 56 -7.17 0.28 -3.70
CA ILE A 56 -8.59 0.50 -3.43
C ILE A 56 -9.27 1.09 -4.66
N ASN A 57 -10.16 0.32 -5.27
CA ASN A 57 -11.03 0.79 -6.34
C ASN A 57 -12.43 1.10 -5.80
N ARG A 58 -12.71 2.40 -5.57
CA ARG A 58 -14.01 2.85 -5.03
C ARG A 58 -15.18 2.64 -6.00
N LYS A 59 -14.94 2.69 -7.31
CA LYS A 59 -16.00 2.54 -8.33
C LYS A 59 -16.57 1.12 -8.32
N SER A 60 -15.70 0.10 -8.26
CA SER A 60 -16.11 -1.30 -8.14
C SER A 60 -16.28 -1.76 -6.70
N ARG A 61 -15.92 -0.93 -5.72
CA ARG A 61 -15.82 -1.28 -4.29
C ARG A 61 -14.98 -2.53 -4.08
N GLN A 62 -13.83 -2.60 -4.73
CA GLN A 62 -12.91 -3.72 -4.66
C GLN A 62 -11.60 -3.27 -4.04
N VAL A 63 -10.96 -4.16 -3.29
CA VAL A 63 -9.60 -3.98 -2.77
C VAL A 63 -8.73 -5.13 -3.25
N GLU A 64 -7.59 -4.81 -3.85
CA GLU A 64 -6.53 -5.78 -4.11
C GLU A 64 -5.46 -5.65 -3.02
N ILE A 65 -5.06 -6.77 -2.43
CA ILE A 65 -4.07 -6.84 -1.36
C ILE A 65 -2.81 -7.54 -1.91
N TYR A 66 -1.71 -6.79 -1.90
CA TYR A 66 -0.39 -7.22 -2.33
C TYR A 66 0.45 -7.57 -1.11
N ARG A 67 1.12 -8.73 -1.17
CA ARG A 67 2.05 -9.19 -0.12
C ARG A 67 3.26 -9.82 -0.77
N ALA A 68 4.42 -9.73 -0.11
CA ALA A 68 5.62 -10.41 -0.58
C ALA A 68 5.36 -11.92 -0.73
N ASP A 69 5.79 -12.48 -1.86
CA ASP A 69 5.74 -13.92 -2.18
C ASP A 69 4.35 -14.57 -2.13
N LYS A 70 3.27 -13.79 -2.30
CA LYS A 70 1.89 -14.29 -2.36
C LYS A 70 1.18 -13.78 -3.60
N GLU A 71 0.20 -14.56 -4.05
CA GLU A 71 -0.74 -14.08 -5.06
C GLU A 71 -1.57 -12.90 -4.51
N VAL A 72 -1.96 -12.01 -5.43
CA VAL A 72 -2.82 -10.86 -5.11
C VAL A 72 -4.16 -11.37 -4.64
N GLU A 73 -4.55 -10.99 -3.43
CA GLU A 73 -5.87 -11.28 -2.88
C GLU A 73 -6.84 -10.19 -3.29
N ILE A 74 -8.03 -10.56 -3.76
CA ILE A 74 -9.05 -9.61 -4.18
C ILE A 74 -10.25 -9.75 -3.26
N LEU A 75 -10.64 -8.64 -2.63
CA LEU A 75 -11.80 -8.55 -1.75
C LEU A 75 -12.88 -7.68 -2.38
N ASP A 76 -14.08 -8.23 -2.48
CA ASP A 76 -15.26 -7.50 -2.96
C ASP A 76 -16.02 -6.87 -1.79
N SER A 77 -16.12 -5.54 -1.82
CA SER A 77 -16.81 -4.70 -0.81
C SER A 77 -16.47 -5.03 0.65
N PRO A 78 -15.18 -5.17 1.02
CA PRO A 78 -14.82 -5.45 2.40
C PRO A 78 -15.30 -4.34 3.34
N GLN A 79 -15.71 -4.71 4.55
CA GLN A 79 -16.07 -3.75 5.61
C GLN A 79 -14.83 -3.21 6.33
N THR A 80 -13.77 -4.02 6.41
CA THR A 80 -12.54 -3.70 7.12
C THR A 80 -11.32 -4.26 6.40
N LEU A 81 -10.17 -3.60 6.55
CA LEU A 81 -8.85 -4.12 6.13
C LEU A 81 -7.91 -4.17 7.32
N SER A 82 -7.12 -5.24 7.45
CA SER A 82 -6.11 -5.39 8.51
C SER A 82 -4.73 -5.02 8.00
N GLY A 83 -3.99 -4.26 8.81
CA GLY A 83 -2.58 -3.96 8.60
C GLY A 83 -1.61 -5.14 8.81
N GLU A 84 -2.15 -6.30 9.21
CA GLU A 84 -1.41 -7.55 9.38
C GLU A 84 -0.16 -7.40 10.27
N ASP A 85 0.92 -8.10 9.94
CA ASP A 85 2.21 -8.04 10.64
C ASP A 85 3.01 -6.76 10.32
N VAL A 86 2.61 -6.00 9.30
CA VAL A 86 3.28 -4.76 8.89
C VAL A 86 2.83 -3.58 9.74
N LEU A 87 1.53 -3.49 10.04
CA LEU A 87 0.93 -2.56 10.97
C LEU A 87 0.06 -3.35 11.98
N PRO A 88 0.68 -3.92 13.02
CA PRO A 88 -0.05 -4.70 14.03
C PRO A 88 -1.20 -3.91 14.64
N GLU A 89 -2.34 -4.58 14.85
CA GLU A 89 -3.56 -4.03 15.45
C GLU A 89 -4.26 -2.92 14.64
N PHE A 90 -3.68 -2.49 13.52
CA PHE A 90 -4.33 -1.52 12.64
C PHE A 90 -5.45 -2.18 11.86
N ILE A 91 -6.66 -1.62 11.99
CA ILE A 91 -7.82 -1.99 11.19
C ILE A 91 -8.39 -0.71 10.56
N LEU A 92 -8.47 -0.70 9.23
CA LEU A 92 -9.14 0.37 8.48
C LEU A 92 -10.62 0.01 8.29
N ASP A 93 -11.51 0.85 8.79
CA ASP A 93 -12.95 0.80 8.51
C ASP A 93 -13.24 1.37 7.11
N MET A 94 -13.65 0.49 6.19
CA MET A 94 -13.90 0.83 4.79
C MET A 94 -15.24 1.52 4.57
N THR A 95 -16.16 1.49 5.55
CA THR A 95 -17.49 2.12 5.43
C THR A 95 -17.40 3.64 5.21
N ARG A 96 -16.30 4.26 5.64
CA ARG A 96 -16.02 5.69 5.46
C ARG A 96 -15.33 6.03 4.13
N ILE A 97 -14.85 5.03 3.39
CA ILE A 97 -14.12 5.19 2.13
C ILE A 97 -15.04 4.97 0.93
N TRP A 98 -16.03 4.10 1.05
CA TRP A 98 -17.00 3.81 -0.01
C TRP A 98 -17.88 4.99 -0.45
#